data_AF-A0A1I8AZ58-F1
#
_entry.id   AF-A0A1I8AZ58-F1
#
_cell.length_a   1.000
_cell.length_b   1.000
_cell.length_c   1.000
_cell.angle_alpha   90.00
_cell.angle_beta   90.00
_cell.angle_gamma   90.00
#
_symmetry.space_group_name_H-M   'P 1'
#
loop_
_entity.id
_entity.type
_entity.pdbx_description
1 polymer ?
#
loop_
_entity_poly.entity_id
_entity_poly.type
_entity_poly.pdbx_seq_one_letter_code
_entity_poly.pdbx_strand_id
1 'polypeptide(L)' 'MPEKERRLLKFAEYLATCSKEASDYGKCVTIRAEKVGKGDCQAEFERLLYCFKKNKAKALNK' A
#
# COMPACT_ATOMS: atom_id res chain seq x y z
N MET A 1 10.68 -2.43 23.73
CA MET A 1 10.52 -1.53 22.57
C MET A 1 9.10 -1.66 22.05
N PRO A 2 8.39 -0.53 21.87
CA PRO A 2 6.93 -0.48 21.91
C PRO A 2 6.33 -1.12 20.66
N GLU A 3 5.28 -1.91 20.86
CA GLU A 3 4.60 -2.75 19.87
C GLU A 3 4.18 -2.02 18.56
N LYS A 4 4.08 -0.69 18.59
CA LYS A 4 3.80 0.18 17.44
C LYS A 4 4.94 0.21 16.41
N GLU A 5 6.20 0.17 16.87
CA GLU A 5 7.38 0.20 16.00
C GLU A 5 7.48 -1.09 15.16
N ARG A 6 7.16 -2.24 15.78
CA ARG A 6 7.05 -3.52 15.06
C ARG A 6 5.96 -3.53 14.00
N ARG A 7 4.83 -2.85 14.24
CA ARG A 7 3.76 -2.74 13.25
C ARG A 7 4.16 -1.87 12.07
N LEU A 8 4.83 -0.75 12.33
CA LEU A 8 5.35 0.13 11.28
C LEU A 8 6.43 -0.56 10.43
N LEU A 9 7.35 -1.30 11.05
CA LEU A 9 8.36 -2.08 10.34
C LEU A 9 7.74 -3.15 9.45
N LYS A 10 6.77 -3.93 9.96
CA LYS A 10 6.03 -4.90 9.15
C LYS A 10 5.26 -4.21 8.02
N PHE A 11 4.66 -3.05 8.28
CA PHE A 11 3.96 -2.27 7.27
C PHE A 11 4.93 -1.80 6.17
N ALA A 12 6.13 -1.34 6.54
CA ALA A 12 7.18 -0.96 5.62
C ALA A 12 7.69 -2.16 4.80
N GLU A 13 7.85 -3.34 5.39
CA GLU A 13 8.18 -4.57 4.65
C GLU A 13 7.09 -4.95 3.64
N TYR A 14 5.82 -4.88 4.03
CA TYR A 14 4.72 -5.18 3.10
C TYR A 14 4.64 -4.12 1.98
N LEU A 15 4.82 -2.85 2.32
CA LEU A 15 4.90 -1.77 1.33
C LEU A 15 6.11 -1.94 0.40
N ALA A 16 7.26 -2.39 0.91
CA ALA A 16 8.45 -2.66 0.11
C ALA A 16 8.20 -3.80 -0.88
N THR A 17 7.46 -4.83 -0.48
CA THR A 17 7.08 -5.93 -1.36
C THR A 17 6.08 -5.48 -2.45
N CYS A 18 5.16 -4.58 -2.10
CA CYS A 18 4.17 -4.00 -2.99
C CYS A 18 4.60 -2.61 -3.52
N SER A 19 5.91 -2.33 -3.54
CA SER A 19 6.47 -0.99 -3.82
C SER A 19 6.19 -0.53 -5.24
N LYS A 20 6.04 -1.49 -6.16
CA LYS A 20 5.65 -1.23 -7.54
C LYS A 20 4.21 -0.72 -7.62
N GLU A 21 3.25 -1.45 -7.06
CA GLU A 21 1.85 -0.99 -6.98
C GLU A 21 1.71 0.33 -6.19
N ALA A 22 2.54 0.54 -5.16
CA ALA A 22 2.58 1.79 -4.40
C ALA A 22 3.09 2.97 -5.22
N SER A 23 4.10 2.73 -6.05
CA SER A 23 4.63 3.73 -6.97
C SER A 23 3.63 4.05 -8.09
N ASP A 24 2.93 3.06 -8.63
CA ASP A 24 1.89 3.27 -9.65
C ASP A 24 0.70 4.06 -9.09
N TYR A 25 0.22 3.72 -7.88
CA TYR A 25 -0.79 4.51 -7.17
C TYR A 25 -0.32 5.94 -6.89
N GLY A 26 0.91 6.08 -6.38
CA GLY A 26 1.53 7.38 -6.13
C GLY A 26 1.63 8.22 -7.40
N LYS A 27 2.04 7.65 -8.53
CA LYS A 27 2.07 8.34 -9.83
C LYS A 27 0.70 8.83 -10.24
N CYS A 28 -0.33 7.99 -10.17
CA CYS A 28 -1.68 8.40 -10.56
C CYS A 28 -2.20 9.54 -9.67
N VAL A 29 -1.97 9.46 -8.36
CA VAL A 29 -2.35 10.51 -7.40
C VAL A 29 -1.56 11.79 -7.65
N THR A 30 -0.25 11.70 -7.91
CA THR A 30 0.60 12.86 -8.19
C THR A 30 0.21 13.56 -9.50
N ILE A 31 -0.10 12.79 -10.55
CA ILE A 31 -0.59 13.33 -11.84
C ILE A 31 -1.93 14.05 -11.66
N ARG A 32 -2.78 13.57 -10.74
CA ARG A 32 -4.09 14.16 -10.46
C ARG A 32 -4.11 15.00 -9.18
N ALA A 33 -2.97 15.40 -8.63
CA ALA A 33 -2.90 15.95 -7.26
C ALA A 33 -3.75 17.21 -7.07
N GLU A 34 -3.95 18.00 -8.13
CA GLU A 34 -4.78 19.20 -8.12
C GLU A 34 -6.30 18.92 -8.10
N LYS A 35 -6.73 17.74 -8.55
CA LYS A 35 -8.15 17.33 -8.65
C LYS A 35 -8.36 15.85 -8.33
N VAL A 36 -7.64 15.32 -7.35
CA VAL A 36 -7.78 13.90 -6.98
C VAL A 36 -9.14 13.70 -6.33
N GLY A 37 -10.07 13.13 -7.09
CA GLY A 37 -11.40 12.77 -6.63
C GLY A 37 -11.42 11.42 -5.94
N LYS A 38 -12.47 11.18 -5.15
CA LYS A 38 -12.71 9.85 -4.58
C LYS A 38 -13.11 8.90 -5.73
N GLY A 39 -12.24 7.97 -6.08
CA GLY A 39 -12.42 7.06 -7.22
C GLY A 39 -11.37 7.23 -8.32
N ASP A 40 -10.67 8.37 -8.33
CA ASP A 40 -9.46 8.54 -9.12
C ASP A 40 -8.36 7.61 -8.59
N CYS A 41 -7.73 6.86 -9.49
CA CYS A 41 -6.72 5.85 -9.16
C CYS A 41 -7.24 4.66 -8.34
N GLN A 42 -8.55 4.40 -8.36
CA GLN A 42 -9.15 3.28 -7.63
C GLN A 42 -8.56 1.92 -8.06
N ALA A 43 -8.31 1.72 -9.35
CA ALA A 43 -7.73 0.47 -9.84
C ALA A 43 -6.30 0.24 -9.29
N GLU A 44 -5.44 1.27 -9.29
CA GLU A 44 -4.12 1.19 -8.69
C GLU A 44 -4.18 1.01 -7.16
N PHE A 45 -5.12 1.70 -6.50
CA PHE A 45 -5.35 1.54 -5.06
C PHE A 45 -5.81 0.12 -4.70
N GLU A 46 -6.72 -0.46 -5.49
CA GLU A 46 -7.19 -1.84 -5.30
C GLU A 46 -6.07 -2.86 -5.51
N ARG A 47 -5.19 -2.64 -6.50
CA ARG A 47 -3.99 -3.47 -6.71
C ARG A 47 -3.03 -3.39 -5.53
N LEU A 48 -2.75 -2.18 -5.04
CA LEU A 48 -1.95 -1.99 -3.83
C LEU A 48 -2.59 -2.70 -2.62
N LEU A 49 -3.88 -2.49 -2.39
CA LEU A 49 -4.63 -3.14 -1.31
C LEU A 49 -4.64 -4.66 -1.44
N TYR A 50 -4.76 -5.18 -2.65
CA TYR A 50 -4.74 -6.61 -2.93
C TYR A 50 -3.38 -7.20 -2.56
N CYS A 51 -2.28 -6.57 -2.99
CA CYS A 51 -0.94 -7.00 -2.62
C CYS A 51 -0.72 -6.89 -1.11
N PHE A 52 -1.18 -5.80 -0.49
CA PHE A 52 -1.09 -5.59 0.95
C PHE A 52 -1.87 -6.64 1.74
N LYS A 53 -3.10 -6.96 1.34
CA LYS A 53 -3.94 -7.99 1.95
C LYS A 53 -3.33 -9.37 1.78
N LYS A 54 -2.80 -9.69 0.61
CA LYS A 54 -2.11 -10.96 0.33
C LYS A 54 -0.89 -11.14 1.24
N ASN A 55 -0.10 -10.09 1.40
CA ASN A 55 1.08 -10.11 2.27
C ASN A 55 0.72 -10.11 3.77
N LYS A 56 -0.30 -9.36 4.16
CA LYS A 56 -0.85 -9.38 5.53
C LYS A 56 -1.40 -10.77 5.89
N ALA A 57 -2.09 -11.43 4.97
CA ALA A 57 -2.59 -12.80 5.15
C ALA A 57 -1.45 -13.83 5.28
N LYS A 58 -0.36 -13.64 4.52
CA LYS A 58 0.87 -14.44 4.66
C LYS A 58 1.54 -14.25 6.02
N ALA A 59 1.47 -13.05 6.59
CA ALA A 59 2.08 -12.74 7.87
C ALA A 59 1.27 -13.13 9.12
N LEU A 60 -0.03 -13.42 8.95
CA LEU A 60 -0.90 -13.96 9.99
C LEU A 60 -0.87 -15.49 10.06
N ASN A 61 -0.30 -16.16 9.06
CA ASN A 61 -0.14 -17.63 9.00
C ASN A 61 1.30 -18.09 9.31
N LYS A 62 2.15 -17.24 9.89
CA LYS A 62 3.52 -17.58 10.29
C LYS A 62 3.75 -17.31 11.77
#